data_AF-J0C9T7-F1
#
_entry.id   AF-J0C9T7-F1
#
_cell.length_a   1.000
_cell.length_b   1.000
_cell.length_c   1.000
_cell.angle_alpha   90.00
_cell.angle_beta   90.00
_cell.angle_gamma   90.00
#
_symmetry.space_group_name_H-M   'P 1'
#
loop_
_entity.id
_entity.type
_entity.pdbx_description
1 polymer ?
#
loop_
_entity_poly.entity_id
_entity_poly.type
_entity_poly.pdbx_seq_one_letter_code
_entity_poly.pdbx_strand_id
1 'polypeptide(L)'
;MLERNQFPLRPVLPGFAVAWVVIISGASVVLSLLFACVTPFVALAAVSAVILPRRMAVTAVLLAWLANQMVGYFVLGYPQTWDSYAWGLAIGIAAFASLAAALGMLRLTAGLSVTAVGAFMAGFVAYEGVLFAATAVLPSGEGAFSASVVANVLLINSLAAIGLICLHAGAAASRALVARQPGPALP
;
A
#
# COMPACT_ATOMS: atom_id res chain seq x y z
N MET A 1 12.60 -7.00 -23.87
CA MET A 1 12.73 -6.02 -22.78
C MET A 1 11.44 -5.22 -22.76
N LEU A 2 10.48 -5.57 -21.90
CA LEU A 2 9.26 -4.76 -21.76
C LEU A 2 9.67 -3.50 -21.01
N GLU A 3 9.89 -2.40 -21.74
CA GLU A 3 10.09 -1.12 -21.10
C GLU A 3 8.91 -0.87 -20.16
N ARG A 4 9.24 -0.44 -18.94
CA ARG A 4 8.29 -0.12 -17.86
C ARG A 4 7.17 0.85 -18.27
N ASN A 5 7.28 1.45 -19.45
CA ASN A 5 6.31 2.34 -20.09
C ASN A 5 5.16 1.61 -20.81
N GLN A 6 5.21 0.27 -20.97
CA GLN A 6 4.19 -0.50 -21.69
C GLN A 6 3.13 -1.18 -20.80
N PHE A 7 3.12 -0.92 -19.49
CA PHE A 7 2.01 -1.42 -18.65
C PHE A 7 0.72 -0.64 -18.99
N PRO A 8 -0.36 -1.32 -19.43
CA PRO A 8 -1.61 -0.69 -19.90
C PRO A 8 -2.43 0.05 -18.81
N LEU A 9 -1.87 0.19 -17.61
CA LEU A 9 -2.50 0.82 -16.44
C LEU A 9 -1.80 2.12 -16.01
N ARG A 10 -0.73 2.55 -16.70
CA ARG A 10 -0.08 3.81 -16.36
C ARG A 10 -0.99 4.99 -16.76
N PRO A 11 -1.21 5.94 -15.86
CA PRO A 11 -1.98 7.13 -16.22
C PRO A 11 -1.29 7.94 -17.30
N VAL A 12 -1.99 8.04 -18.44
CA VAL A 12 -1.64 8.93 -19.55
C VAL A 12 -1.73 10.41 -19.12
N LEU A 13 -2.43 10.71 -18.02
CA LEU A 13 -2.59 12.04 -17.43
C LEU A 13 -1.98 12.12 -16.02
N PRO A 14 -1.10 13.10 -15.73
CA PRO A 14 -0.51 13.32 -14.40
C PRO A 14 -1.54 13.39 -13.25
N GLY A 15 -2.75 13.89 -13.54
CA GLY A 15 -3.83 14.03 -12.55
C GLY A 15 -4.33 12.71 -11.95
N PHE A 16 -4.31 11.60 -12.70
CA PHE A 16 -4.75 10.31 -12.15
C PHE A 16 -3.74 9.74 -11.16
N ALA A 17 -2.44 9.92 -11.42
CA ALA A 17 -1.41 9.45 -10.50
C ALA A 17 -1.45 10.23 -9.18
N VAL A 18 -1.67 11.55 -9.24
CA VAL A 18 -1.88 12.39 -8.06
C VAL A 18 -3.14 11.96 -7.30
N ALA A 19 -4.25 11.72 -7.99
CA ALA A 19 -5.48 11.23 -7.36
C ALA A 19 -5.24 9.91 -6.61
N TRP A 20 -4.47 8.99 -7.18
CA TRP A 20 -4.12 7.73 -6.51
C TRP A 20 -3.20 7.90 -5.30
N VAL A 21 -2.27 8.85 -5.32
CA VAL A 21 -1.49 9.20 -4.12
C VAL A 21 -2.45 9.64 -3.01
N VAL A 22 -3.40 10.54 -3.32
CA VAL A 22 -4.39 11.02 -2.35
C VAL A 22 -5.28 9.88 -1.84
N ILE A 23 -5.76 8.99 -2.73
CA ILE A 23 -6.58 7.84 -2.35
C ILE A 23 -5.80 6.92 -1.40
N ILE A 24 -4.55 6.61 -1.70
CA ILE A 24 -3.73 5.69 -0.88
C ILE A 24 -3.44 6.31 0.49
N SER A 25 -3.09 7.60 0.54
CA SER A 25 -2.89 8.30 1.80
C SER A 25 -4.18 8.43 2.61
N GLY A 26 -5.31 8.74 1.97
CA GLY A 26 -6.62 8.81 2.62
C GLY A 26 -7.11 7.45 3.11
N ALA A 27 -6.88 6.38 2.33
CA ALA A 27 -7.14 5.02 2.77
C ALA A 27 -6.32 4.68 4.02
N SER A 28 -5.06 5.10 4.07
CA SER A 28 -4.24 4.93 5.27
C SER A 28 -4.88 5.57 6.50
N VAL A 29 -5.41 6.80 6.42
CA VAL A 29 -6.10 7.44 7.56
C VAL A 29 -7.27 6.59 8.04
N VAL A 30 -8.16 6.17 7.15
CA VAL A 30 -9.34 5.37 7.50
C VAL A 30 -8.93 4.03 8.10
N LEU A 31 -7.97 3.35 7.48
CA LEU A 31 -7.49 2.06 7.93
C LEU A 31 -6.74 2.15 9.27
N SER A 32 -6.02 3.25 9.53
CA SER A 32 -5.40 3.51 10.83
C SER A 32 -6.45 3.71 11.92
N LEU A 33 -7.59 4.34 11.63
CA LEU A 33 -8.69 4.45 12.61
C LEU A 33 -9.32 3.09 12.94
N LEU A 34 -9.36 2.16 11.98
CA LEU A 34 -9.96 0.83 12.16
C LEU A 34 -9.00 -0.19 12.77
N PHE A 35 -7.72 -0.13 12.38
CA PHE A 35 -6.74 -1.19 12.66
C PHE A 35 -5.51 -0.68 13.43
N ALA A 36 -5.47 0.59 13.80
CA ALA A 36 -4.34 1.21 14.49
C ALA A 36 -3.03 0.95 13.74
N CYS A 37 -2.01 0.43 14.43
CA CYS A 37 -0.67 0.18 13.86
C CYS A 37 -0.66 -1.02 12.90
N VAL A 38 -1.74 -1.80 12.84
CA VAL A 38 -1.97 -2.88 11.87
C VAL A 38 -2.56 -2.33 10.56
N THR A 39 -2.27 -1.07 10.25
CA THR A 39 -2.59 -0.48 8.95
C THR A 39 -1.93 -1.32 7.84
N PRO A 40 -2.66 -1.69 6.76
CA PRO A 40 -2.19 -2.66 5.78
C PRO A 40 -1.18 -2.06 4.79
N PHE A 41 0.01 -1.72 5.29
CA PHE A 41 1.09 -1.12 4.51
C PHE A 41 1.58 -2.00 3.35
N VAL A 42 1.47 -3.33 3.47
CA VAL A 42 1.82 -4.24 2.37
C VAL A 42 0.87 -4.02 1.20
N ALA A 43 -0.44 -3.93 1.46
CA ALA A 43 -1.42 -3.63 0.43
C ALA A 43 -1.16 -2.26 -0.21
N LEU A 44 -0.97 -1.22 0.60
CA LEU A 44 -0.71 0.14 0.12
C LEU A 44 0.55 0.19 -0.75
N ALA A 45 1.64 -0.46 -0.32
CA ALA A 45 2.90 -0.50 -1.05
C ALA A 45 2.82 -1.31 -2.34
N ALA A 46 2.24 -2.51 -2.32
CA ALA A 46 2.12 -3.37 -3.49
C ALA A 46 1.22 -2.74 -4.57
N VAL A 47 0.07 -2.21 -4.18
CA VAL A 47 -0.85 -1.52 -5.10
C VAL A 47 -0.19 -0.25 -5.66
N SER A 48 0.50 0.53 -4.82
CA SER A 48 1.28 1.69 -5.28
C SER A 48 2.33 1.29 -6.32
N ALA A 49 3.07 0.21 -6.08
CA ALA A 49 4.12 -0.25 -7.00
C ALA A 49 3.55 -0.59 -8.38
N VAL A 50 2.39 -1.25 -8.41
CA VAL A 50 1.74 -1.72 -9.65
C VAL A 50 1.13 -0.55 -10.45
N ILE A 51 0.44 0.38 -9.76
CA ILE A 51 -0.40 1.39 -10.41
C ILE A 51 0.35 2.71 -10.67
N LEU A 52 1.29 3.08 -9.78
CA LEU A 52 1.94 4.39 -9.82
C LEU A 52 3.34 4.38 -10.45
N PRO A 53 3.78 5.50 -11.03
CA PRO A 53 5.19 5.73 -11.30
C PRO A 53 6.01 5.63 -10.01
N ARG A 54 7.23 5.07 -10.08
CA ARG A 54 8.09 4.81 -8.90
C ARG A 54 8.20 5.98 -7.92
N ARG A 55 8.37 7.21 -8.41
CA ARG A 55 8.47 8.41 -7.56
C ARG A 55 7.17 8.65 -6.77
N MET A 56 6.01 8.51 -7.42
CA MET A 56 4.71 8.67 -6.79
C MET A 56 4.35 7.50 -5.88
N ALA A 57 4.80 6.28 -6.20
CA ALA A 57 4.66 5.14 -5.28
C ALA A 57 5.41 5.38 -3.96
N VAL A 58 6.63 5.91 -4.04
CA VAL A 58 7.41 6.32 -2.85
C VAL A 58 6.68 7.43 -2.09
N THR A 59 6.15 8.45 -2.77
CA THR A 59 5.36 9.51 -2.14
C THR A 59 4.10 8.97 -1.47
N ALA A 60 3.36 8.06 -2.11
CA ALA A 60 2.15 7.48 -1.58
C ALA A 60 2.41 6.70 -0.28
N VAL A 61 3.45 5.85 -0.27
CA VAL A 61 3.84 5.08 0.93
C VAL A 61 4.36 6.00 2.04
N LEU A 62 5.15 7.03 1.70
CA LEU A 62 5.61 8.03 2.67
C LEU A 62 4.43 8.73 3.35
N LEU A 63 3.49 9.24 2.55
CA LEU A 63 2.32 9.96 3.06
C LEU A 63 1.37 9.04 3.83
N ALA A 64 1.20 7.79 3.41
CA ALA A 64 0.44 6.80 4.17
C ALA A 64 1.07 6.54 5.54
N TRP A 65 2.39 6.32 5.60
CA TRP A 65 3.09 6.12 6.87
C TRP A 65 2.97 7.34 7.78
N LEU A 66 3.23 8.55 7.26
CA LEU A 66 3.06 9.78 8.02
C LEU A 66 1.62 9.94 8.53
N ALA A 67 0.62 9.66 7.69
CA ALA A 67 -0.79 9.69 8.07
C ALA A 67 -1.09 8.71 9.22
N ASN A 68 -0.58 7.49 9.16
CA ASN A 68 -0.71 6.52 10.25
C ASN A 68 -0.08 7.02 11.55
N GLN A 69 1.14 7.59 11.48
CA GLN A 69 1.78 8.16 12.68
C GLN A 69 0.97 9.32 13.25
N MET A 70 0.46 10.22 12.40
CA MET A 70 -0.37 11.34 12.83
C MET A 70 -1.67 10.85 13.48
N VAL A 71 -2.36 9.89 12.88
CA VAL A 71 -3.58 9.29 13.47
C VAL A 71 -3.25 8.59 14.80
N GLY A 72 -2.16 7.83 14.86
CA GLY A 72 -1.72 7.16 16.08
C GLY A 72 -1.50 8.11 17.25
N TYR A 73 -0.68 9.15 17.06
CA TYR A 73 -0.30 10.06 18.15
C TYR A 73 -1.34 11.14 18.45
N PHE A 74 -2.04 11.68 17.45
CA PHE A 74 -2.96 12.80 17.66
C PHE A 74 -4.43 12.38 17.85
N VAL A 75 -4.82 11.18 17.40
CA VAL A 75 -6.22 10.73 17.46
C VAL A 75 -6.37 9.52 18.38
N LEU A 76 -5.54 8.49 18.22
CA LEU A 76 -5.62 7.25 19.00
C LEU A 76 -4.88 7.32 20.34
N GLY A 77 -4.14 8.40 20.60
CA GLY A 77 -3.45 8.63 21.86
C GLY A 77 -2.31 7.64 22.13
N TYR A 78 -1.53 7.29 21.09
CA TYR A 78 -0.37 6.42 21.27
C TYR A 78 0.57 6.93 22.37
N PRO A 79 1.18 6.03 23.16
CA PRO A 79 2.11 6.42 24.20
C PRO A 79 3.26 7.26 23.64
N GLN A 80 3.55 8.41 24.23
CA GLN A 80 4.67 9.27 23.80
C GLN A 80 5.98 8.83 24.46
N THR A 81 6.35 7.57 24.27
CA THR A 81 7.58 6.97 24.79
C THR A 81 8.57 6.68 23.68
N TRP A 82 9.85 6.51 24.03
CA TRP A 82 10.88 6.17 23.06
C TRP A 82 10.56 4.88 22.30
N ASP A 83 10.08 3.85 22.99
CA ASP A 83 9.71 2.57 22.39
C ASP A 83 8.59 2.72 21.36
N SER A 84 7.59 3.58 21.63
CA SER A 84 6.49 3.84 20.69
C SER A 84 6.99 4.53 19.41
N TYR A 85 7.86 5.54 19.56
CA TYR A 85 8.47 6.22 18.43
C TYR A 85 9.36 5.28 17.62
N ALA A 86 10.12 4.42 18.28
CA ALA A 86 10.98 3.43 17.63
C ALA A 86 10.15 2.40 16.83
N TRP A 87 9.03 1.90 17.37
CA TRP A 87 8.09 1.06 16.62
C TRP A 87 7.46 1.79 15.43
N GLY A 88 7.11 3.06 15.60
CA GLY A 88 6.64 3.91 14.51
C GLY A 88 7.64 4.03 13.37
N LEU A 89 8.93 4.16 13.68
CA LEU A 89 10.01 4.14 12.70
C LEU A 89 10.19 2.76 12.06
N ALA A 90 10.14 1.69 12.85
CA ALA A 90 10.24 0.32 12.35
C ALA A 90 9.14 0.00 11.32
N ILE A 91 7.89 0.43 11.58
CA ILE A 91 6.77 0.34 10.63
C ILE A 91 7.08 1.09 9.33
N GLY A 92 7.65 2.29 9.41
CA GLY A 92 8.07 3.06 8.24
C GLY A 92 9.11 2.32 7.40
N ILE A 93 10.16 1.81 8.05
CA ILE A 93 11.23 1.02 7.38
C ILE A 93 10.63 -0.23 6.73
N ALA A 94 9.75 -0.95 7.43
CA ALA A 94 9.08 -2.13 6.92
C ALA A 94 8.21 -1.81 5.69
N ALA A 95 7.46 -0.69 5.71
CA ALA A 95 6.64 -0.25 4.59
C ALA A 95 7.50 0.08 3.34
N PHE A 96 8.66 0.73 3.51
CA PHE A 96 9.58 0.99 2.41
C PHE A 96 10.30 -0.27 1.92
N ALA A 97 10.65 -1.21 2.80
CA ALA A 97 11.17 -2.52 2.41
C ALA A 97 10.15 -3.31 1.58
N SER A 98 8.88 -3.28 1.99
CA SER A 98 7.76 -3.86 1.25
C SER A 98 7.62 -3.25 -0.16
N LEU A 99 7.65 -1.92 -0.26
CA LEU A 99 7.62 -1.22 -1.54
C LEU A 99 8.82 -1.61 -2.42
N ALA A 100 10.03 -1.67 -1.85
CA ALA A 100 11.23 -2.05 -2.58
C ALA A 100 11.14 -3.47 -3.12
N ALA A 101 10.66 -4.43 -2.32
CA ALA A 101 10.44 -5.82 -2.73
C ALA A 101 9.39 -5.92 -3.84
N ALA A 102 8.26 -5.23 -3.68
CA ALA A 102 7.21 -5.15 -4.71
C ALA A 102 7.74 -4.59 -6.03
N LEU A 103 8.47 -3.48 -6.00
CA LEU A 103 9.11 -2.89 -7.18
C LEU A 103 10.19 -3.79 -7.80
N GLY A 104 10.85 -4.62 -6.99
CA GLY A 104 11.79 -5.65 -7.44
C GLY A 104 11.08 -6.74 -8.24
N MET A 105 9.94 -7.24 -7.72
CA MET A 105 9.13 -8.26 -8.38
C MET A 105 8.64 -7.80 -9.76
N LEU A 106 8.30 -6.52 -9.92
CA LEU A 106 7.87 -5.94 -11.21
C LEU A 106 8.94 -6.00 -12.32
N ARG A 107 10.21 -6.30 -11.98
CA ARG A 107 11.29 -6.47 -12.96
C ARG A 107 11.33 -7.87 -13.56
N LEU A 108 10.65 -8.84 -12.94
CA LEU A 108 10.59 -10.20 -13.44
C LEU A 108 9.62 -10.28 -14.62
N THR A 109 10.01 -11.02 -15.65
CA THR A 109 9.17 -11.23 -16.83
C THR A 109 8.12 -12.30 -16.53
N ALA A 110 6.97 -11.88 -16.02
CA ALA A 110 5.80 -12.72 -15.77
C ALA A 110 4.50 -12.02 -16.18
N GLY A 111 3.42 -12.79 -16.32
CA GLY A 111 2.09 -12.23 -16.61
C GLY A 111 1.58 -11.31 -15.50
N LEU A 112 0.66 -10.39 -15.82
CA LEU A 112 0.18 -9.35 -14.91
C LEU A 112 -0.28 -9.90 -13.55
N SER A 113 -1.11 -10.95 -13.54
CA SER A 113 -1.63 -11.55 -12.30
C SER A 113 -0.53 -12.17 -11.45
N VAL A 114 0.40 -12.89 -12.08
CA VAL A 114 1.55 -13.51 -11.38
C VAL A 114 2.45 -12.43 -10.79
N THR A 115 2.72 -11.37 -11.54
CA THR A 115 3.52 -10.23 -11.11
C THR A 115 2.85 -9.47 -9.96
N ALA A 116 1.52 -9.28 -9.99
CA ALA A 116 0.79 -8.61 -8.91
C ALA A 116 0.76 -9.43 -7.62
N VAL A 117 0.44 -10.73 -7.71
CA VAL A 117 0.48 -11.65 -6.56
C VAL A 117 1.89 -11.74 -5.99
N GLY A 118 2.89 -11.88 -6.86
CA GLY A 118 4.29 -11.88 -6.47
C GLY A 118 4.72 -10.60 -5.77
N ALA A 119 4.28 -9.43 -6.25
CA ALA A 119 4.63 -8.15 -5.65
C ALA A 119 4.03 -8.01 -4.24
N PHE A 120 2.79 -8.46 -4.05
CA PHE A 120 2.15 -8.52 -2.74
C PHE A 120 2.89 -9.48 -1.80
N MET A 121 3.17 -10.72 -2.23
CA MET A 121 3.84 -11.71 -1.40
C MET A 121 5.27 -11.31 -1.04
N ALA A 122 6.04 -10.79 -1.99
CA ALA A 122 7.38 -10.28 -1.75
C ALA A 122 7.35 -9.08 -0.77
N GLY A 123 6.39 -8.19 -0.94
CA GLY A 123 6.16 -7.07 -0.01
C GLY A 123 5.80 -7.55 1.40
N PHE A 124 4.93 -8.56 1.52
CA PHE A 124 4.50 -9.14 2.79
C PHE A 124 5.68 -9.73 3.56
N VAL A 125 6.47 -10.57 2.90
CA VAL A 125 7.65 -11.20 3.50
C VAL A 125 8.67 -10.14 3.94
N ALA A 126 8.90 -9.10 3.13
CA ALA A 126 9.81 -8.02 3.50
C ALA A 126 9.29 -7.20 4.69
N TYR A 127 8.00 -6.90 4.72
CA TYR A 127 7.37 -6.15 5.81
C TYR A 127 7.45 -6.90 7.15
N GLU A 128 6.94 -8.13 7.17
CA GLU A 128 6.97 -8.99 8.36
C GLU A 128 8.41 -9.31 8.78
N GLY A 129 9.31 -9.53 7.83
CA GLY A 129 10.72 -9.79 8.12
C GLY A 129 11.42 -8.62 8.82
N VAL A 130 11.15 -7.38 8.39
CA VAL A 130 11.69 -6.18 9.05
C VAL A 130 11.10 -6.00 10.45
N LEU A 131 9.79 -6.15 10.60
CA LEU A 131 9.17 -6.00 11.92
C LEU A 131 9.58 -7.12 12.88
N PHE A 132 9.72 -8.35 12.39
CA PHE A 132 10.25 -9.46 13.17
C PHE A 132 11.69 -9.17 13.60
N ALA A 133 12.55 -8.68 12.71
CA ALA A 133 13.90 -8.28 13.07
C ALA A 133 13.92 -7.15 14.12
N ALA A 134 12.97 -6.22 14.07
CA ALA A 134 12.85 -5.15 15.07
C ALA A 134 12.56 -5.68 16.48
N THR A 135 11.89 -6.84 16.62
CA THR A 135 11.65 -7.46 17.93
C THR A 135 12.93 -7.88 18.66
N ALA A 136 14.05 -8.03 17.94
CA ALA A 136 15.33 -8.36 18.56
C ALA A 136 15.94 -7.19 19.36
N VAL A 137 15.48 -5.95 19.10
CA VAL A 137 16.03 -4.73 19.71
C VAL A 137 14.97 -3.84 20.36
N LEU A 138 13.69 -4.05 20.07
CA LEU A 138 12.57 -3.31 20.66
C LEU A 138 11.70 -4.21 21.54
N PRO A 139 11.23 -3.72 22.70
CA PRO A 139 10.25 -4.43 23.51
C PRO A 139 8.99 -4.74 22.68
N SER A 140 8.53 -5.98 22.73
CA SER A 140 7.29 -6.42 22.07
C SER A 140 6.42 -7.22 23.03
N GLY A 141 5.10 -7.21 22.80
CA GLY A 141 4.17 -8.01 23.58
C GLY A 141 4.38 -9.51 23.34
N GLU A 142 4.07 -10.34 24.34
CA GLU A 142 4.09 -11.78 24.16
C GLU A 142 3.17 -12.19 22.99
N GLY A 143 3.68 -13.01 22.09
CA GLY A 143 2.93 -13.46 20.92
C GLY A 143 2.70 -12.40 19.84
N ALA A 144 3.37 -11.24 19.88
CA ALA A 144 3.29 -10.21 18.84
C ALA A 144 3.60 -10.73 17.42
N PHE A 145 4.40 -11.80 17.31
CA PHE A 145 4.70 -12.51 16.06
C PHE A 145 4.19 -13.97 16.05
N SER A 146 3.14 -14.26 16.81
CA SER A 146 2.48 -15.56 16.73
C SER A 146 1.89 -15.80 15.34
N ALA A 147 1.76 -17.08 14.96
CA ALA A 147 1.22 -17.45 13.65
C ALA A 147 -0.18 -16.88 13.39
N SER A 148 -1.02 -16.73 14.45
CA SER A 148 -2.34 -16.13 14.35
C SER A 148 -2.28 -14.62 14.08
N VAL A 149 -1.35 -13.89 14.69
CA VAL A 149 -1.16 -12.46 14.42
C VAL A 149 -0.68 -12.25 12.98
N VAL A 150 0.34 -12.99 12.54
CA VAL A 150 0.85 -12.91 11.17
C VAL A 150 -0.24 -13.27 10.14
N ALA A 151 -1.06 -14.30 10.41
CA ALA A 151 -2.18 -14.66 9.57
C ALA A 151 -3.26 -13.56 9.51
N ASN A 152 -3.54 -12.89 10.63
CA ASN A 152 -4.45 -11.75 10.67
C ASN A 152 -3.90 -10.55 9.88
N VAL A 153 -2.60 -10.25 9.99
CA VAL A 153 -1.94 -9.22 9.17
C VAL A 153 -2.05 -9.55 7.69
N LEU A 154 -1.82 -10.80 7.31
CA LEU A 154 -1.99 -11.27 5.93
C LEU A 154 -3.43 -11.07 5.44
N LEU A 155 -4.42 -11.43 6.25
CA LEU A 155 -5.84 -11.28 5.91
C LEU A 155 -6.23 -9.81 5.72
N ILE A 156 -5.89 -8.93 6.66
CA ILE A 156 -6.19 -7.49 6.58
C ILE A 156 -5.54 -6.89 5.33
N ASN A 157 -4.28 -7.22 5.06
CA ASN A 157 -3.58 -6.76 3.85
C ASN A 157 -4.22 -7.30 2.57
N SER A 158 -4.63 -8.57 2.56
CA SER A 158 -5.29 -9.18 1.40
C SER A 158 -6.62 -8.49 1.09
N LEU A 159 -7.45 -8.24 2.12
CA LEU A 159 -8.72 -7.54 1.98
C LEU A 159 -8.52 -6.10 1.50
N ALA A 160 -7.55 -5.38 2.06
CA ALA A 160 -7.24 -4.02 1.64
C ALA A 160 -6.73 -3.97 0.18
N ALA A 161 -5.88 -4.92 -0.23
CA ALA A 161 -5.41 -5.01 -1.60
C ALA A 161 -6.56 -5.28 -2.57
N ILE A 162 -7.45 -6.22 -2.26
CA ILE A 162 -8.66 -6.50 -3.04
C ILE A 162 -9.53 -5.24 -3.14
N GLY A 163 -9.79 -4.56 -2.02
CA GLY A 163 -10.58 -3.33 -2.00
C GLY A 163 -10.02 -2.23 -2.91
N LEU A 164 -8.72 -1.99 -2.85
CA LEU A 164 -8.05 -0.99 -3.71
C LEU A 164 -8.06 -1.39 -5.19
N ILE A 165 -7.87 -2.68 -5.49
CA ILE A 165 -7.94 -3.19 -6.87
C ILE A 165 -9.36 -3.05 -7.42
N CYS A 166 -10.38 -3.38 -6.63
CA CYS A 166 -11.79 -3.19 -7.00
C CYS A 166 -12.11 -1.71 -7.23
N LEU A 167 -11.63 -0.82 -6.38
CA LEU A 167 -11.77 0.63 -6.56
C LEU A 167 -11.12 1.10 -7.88
N HIS A 168 -9.92 0.60 -8.18
CA HIS A 168 -9.23 0.89 -9.43
C HIS A 168 -10.00 0.38 -10.66
N ALA A 169 -10.48 -0.86 -10.60
CA ALA A 169 -11.26 -1.47 -11.67
C ALA A 169 -12.58 -0.70 -11.91
N GLY A 170 -13.29 -0.33 -10.84
CA GLY A 170 -14.52 0.47 -10.92
C GLY A 170 -14.27 1.85 -11.53
N ALA A 171 -13.19 2.54 -11.13
CA ALA A 171 -12.80 3.81 -11.70
C ALA A 171 -12.41 3.70 -13.20
N ALA A 172 -11.82 2.58 -13.61
CA ALA A 172 -11.51 2.34 -15.02
C ALA A 172 -12.77 2.07 -15.85
N ALA A 173 -13.69 1.27 -15.31
CA ALA A 173 -14.97 0.96 -15.95
C ALA A 173 -15.85 2.21 -16.11
N SER A 174 -15.93 3.07 -15.09
CA SER A 174 -16.72 4.31 -15.16
C SER A 174 -16.22 5.27 -16.23
N ARG A 175 -14.89 5.45 -16.37
CA ARG A 175 -14.32 6.25 -17.46
C ARG A 175 -14.66 5.70 -18.85
N ALA A 176 -14.62 4.37 -19.01
CA ALA A 176 -14.97 3.73 -20.28
C ALA A 176 -16.46 3.93 -20.63
N LEU A 177 -17.35 3.93 -19.64
CA LEU A 177 -18.77 4.19 -19.83
C LEU A 177 -19.04 5.66 -20.23
N VAL A 178 -18.39 6.62 -19.56
CA VAL A 178 -18.53 8.05 -19.88
C VAL A 178 -18.03 8.35 -21.30
N ALA A 179 -16.90 7.77 -21.70
CA ALA A 179 -16.35 7.95 -23.05
C ALA A 179 -17.22 7.35 -24.18
N ARG A 180 -18.13 6.42 -23.84
CA ARG A 180 -19.06 5.79 -24.78
C ARG A 180 -20.39 6.53 -24.94
N GLN A 181 -20.64 7.59 -24.17
CA GLN A 181 -21.86 8.39 -24.31
C GLN A 181 -21.81 9.17 -25.64
N PRO A 182 -22.74 8.96 -26.58
CA PRO A 182 -22.82 9.77 -27.80
C PRO A 182 -23.07 11.23 -27.41
N GLY A 183 -22.33 12.15 -28.05
CA GLY A 183 -22.48 13.60 -27.80
C GLY A 183 -23.92 14.07 -28.08
N PRO A 184 -24.37 15.17 -27.44
CA PRO A 184 -25.71 15.69 -27.66
C PRO A 184 -25.91 15.97 -29.15
N ALA A 185 -26.98 15.41 -29.73
CA ALA A 185 -27.43 15.79 -31.05
C ALA A 185 -27.76 17.29 -31.00
N LEU A 186 -26.90 18.11 -31.62
CA LEU A 186 -27.16 19.54 -31.75
C LEU A 186 -28.45 19.72 -32.57
N PRO A 187 -29.40 20.58 -32.13
CA PRO A 187 -30.61 20.90 -32.88
C PRO A 187 -30.33 21.74 -34.12
#